data_AF-A0A7S0MJL3-F1
#
_entry.id   AF-A0A7S0MJL3-F1
#
_cell.length_a   1.000
_cell.length_b   1.000
_cell.length_c   1.000
_cell.angle_alpha   90.00
_cell.angle_beta   90.00
_cell.angle_gamma   90.00
#
_symmetry.space_group_name_H-M   'P 1'
#
loop_
_entity.id
_entity.type
_entity.pdbx_description
1 polymer ?
#
loop_
_entity_poly.entity_id
_entity_poly.type
_entity_poly.pdbx_seq_one_letter_code
_entity_poly.pdbx_strand_id
1 'polypeptide(L)'
;KLQKKNTSIITSLNSGDVISGILNMSANGEKIVAEIKPLIAKFHALSKGNIECIGMLFSQIANELVEPPTIMALLKIDEAQMKEAQEKKQIPIARLEQLESAIRDSVDDSDTAEKYSKLLQEHIDRFEVVEKVMSGLNDTMVAFHGKVAGDIKKVEALFVDMAPEPQKGKPMPPGMIHALLRVAKTDDVCSVEDFLECFRRNLDASDTVEKLKPTFEEHIAKY
;
A
#
# COMPACT_ATOMS: atom_id res chain seq x y z
N LYS A 1 -1.21 -16.58 -11.69
CA LYS A 1 -2.48 -17.04 -12.34
C LYS A 1 -3.30 -15.89 -12.92
N LEU A 2 -3.37 -14.73 -12.26
CA LEU A 2 -3.93 -13.48 -12.81
C LEU A 2 -3.28 -13.06 -14.14
N GLN A 3 -1.96 -13.22 -14.29
CA GLN A 3 -1.28 -13.00 -15.58
C GLN A 3 -1.84 -13.86 -16.73
N LYS A 4 -2.11 -15.15 -16.48
CA LYS A 4 -2.72 -16.03 -17.50
C LYS A 4 -4.17 -15.65 -17.81
N LYS A 5 -4.93 -15.21 -16.81
CA LYS A 5 -6.32 -14.72 -16.97
C LYS A 5 -6.33 -13.43 -17.82
N ASN A 6 -5.37 -12.51 -17.58
CA ASN A 6 -5.22 -11.29 -18.37
C ASN A 6 -4.78 -11.54 -19.82
N THR A 7 -3.90 -12.51 -20.09
CA THR A 7 -3.60 -12.94 -21.46
C THR A 7 -4.82 -13.57 -22.15
N SER A 8 -5.63 -14.32 -21.41
CA SER A 8 -6.83 -14.96 -21.96
C SER A 8 -7.95 -13.97 -22.31
N ILE A 9 -8.09 -12.88 -21.56
CA ILE A 9 -9.06 -11.80 -21.83
C ILE A 9 -8.71 -11.03 -23.13
N ILE A 10 -7.42 -10.86 -23.42
CA ILE A 10 -6.96 -10.19 -24.66
C ILE A 10 -7.18 -11.09 -25.89
N THR A 11 -7.18 -12.41 -25.72
CA THR A 11 -7.30 -13.38 -26.83
C THR A 11 -8.75 -13.74 -27.17
N SER A 12 -9.70 -13.56 -26.24
CA SER A 12 -11.10 -14.03 -26.38
C SER A 12 -12.03 -13.10 -27.17
N LEU A 13 -11.56 -11.93 -27.63
CA LEU A 13 -12.38 -10.94 -28.35
C LEU A 13 -12.72 -11.32 -29.81
N ASN A 14 -12.26 -12.47 -30.33
CA ASN A 14 -12.34 -12.82 -31.76
C ASN A 14 -13.18 -14.06 -32.14
N SER A 15 -13.98 -14.64 -31.23
CA SER A 15 -14.83 -15.80 -31.60
C SER A 15 -16.17 -15.79 -30.86
N GLY A 16 -17.27 -15.72 -31.62
CA GLY A 16 -18.64 -15.44 -31.15
C GLY A 16 -19.35 -16.52 -30.32
N ASP A 17 -18.65 -17.55 -29.82
CA ASP A 17 -19.25 -18.66 -29.07
C ASP A 17 -18.87 -18.70 -27.56
N VAL A 18 -18.26 -17.63 -27.03
CA VAL A 18 -17.83 -17.55 -25.60
C VAL A 18 -18.87 -16.88 -24.68
N ILE A 19 -20.04 -16.50 -25.21
CA ILE A 19 -20.95 -15.57 -24.55
C ILE A 19 -21.63 -16.16 -23.30
N SER A 20 -21.95 -17.47 -23.25
CA SER A 20 -22.61 -18.05 -22.08
C SER A 20 -21.66 -18.32 -20.89
N GLY A 21 -20.36 -18.48 -21.14
CA GLY A 21 -19.34 -18.65 -20.09
C GLY A 21 -18.89 -17.31 -19.50
N ILE A 22 -18.81 -16.26 -20.32
CA ILE A 22 -18.42 -14.91 -19.88
C ILE A 22 -19.53 -14.23 -19.06
N LEU A 23 -20.80 -14.52 -19.34
CA LEU A 23 -21.94 -13.95 -18.61
C LEU A 23 -22.01 -14.40 -17.13
N ASN A 24 -21.48 -15.58 -16.78
CA ASN A 24 -21.48 -16.05 -15.39
C ASN A 24 -20.32 -15.49 -14.55
N MET A 25 -19.18 -15.16 -15.17
CA MET A 25 -18.02 -14.59 -14.47
C MET A 25 -18.29 -13.17 -13.94
N SER A 26 -19.17 -12.42 -14.61
CA SER A 26 -19.62 -11.10 -14.11
C SER A 26 -20.61 -11.22 -12.96
N ALA A 27 -21.48 -12.24 -12.94
CA ALA A 27 -22.57 -12.32 -11.97
C ALA A 27 -22.08 -12.59 -10.52
N ASN A 28 -21.09 -13.48 -10.33
CA ASN A 28 -20.53 -13.71 -8.99
C ASN A 28 -19.74 -12.48 -8.50
N GLY A 29 -18.96 -11.86 -9.38
CA GLY A 29 -18.21 -10.64 -9.06
C GLY A 29 -19.12 -9.48 -8.66
N GLU A 30 -20.20 -9.25 -9.41
CA GLU A 30 -21.24 -8.25 -9.09
C GLU A 30 -21.86 -8.50 -7.71
N LYS A 31 -22.22 -9.76 -7.42
CA LYS A 31 -22.81 -10.14 -6.14
C LYS A 31 -21.84 -9.91 -4.98
N ILE A 32 -20.60 -10.38 -5.10
CA ILE A 32 -19.57 -10.23 -4.06
C ILE A 32 -19.29 -8.75 -3.81
N VAL A 33 -19.04 -7.97 -4.86
CA VAL A 33 -18.76 -6.53 -4.73
C VAL A 33 -19.93 -5.80 -4.07
N ALA A 34 -21.18 -6.11 -4.42
CA ALA A 34 -22.34 -5.51 -3.78
C ALA A 34 -22.39 -5.79 -2.27
N GLU A 35 -22.02 -7.00 -1.83
CA GLU A 35 -22.02 -7.41 -0.43
C GLU A 35 -20.91 -6.71 0.38
N ILE A 36 -19.72 -6.57 -0.20
CA ILE A 36 -18.54 -6.02 0.49
C ILE A 36 -18.29 -4.54 0.19
N LYS A 37 -19.17 -3.87 -0.57
CA LYS A 37 -19.03 -2.47 -0.99
C LYS A 37 -18.66 -1.51 0.15
N PRO A 38 -19.27 -1.59 1.35
CA PRO A 38 -18.88 -0.73 2.47
C PRO A 38 -17.42 -0.92 2.90
N LEU A 39 -16.92 -2.15 2.87
CA LEU A 39 -15.52 -2.46 3.19
C LEU A 39 -14.57 -1.93 2.10
N ILE A 40 -14.94 -2.05 0.83
CA ILE A 40 -14.17 -1.47 -0.28
C ILE A 40 -14.05 0.05 -0.10
N ALA A 41 -15.17 0.73 0.17
CA ALA A 41 -15.18 2.17 0.39
C ALA A 41 -14.34 2.58 1.61
N LYS A 42 -14.44 1.84 2.72
CA LYS A 42 -13.63 2.09 3.93
C LYS A 42 -12.15 1.90 3.67
N PHE A 43 -11.77 0.78 3.03
CA PHE A 43 -10.38 0.51 2.66
C PHE A 43 -9.83 1.57 1.70
N HIS A 44 -10.61 1.99 0.70
CA HIS A 44 -10.22 3.05 -0.23
C HIS A 44 -9.98 4.38 0.48
N ALA A 45 -10.88 4.77 1.37
CA ALA A 45 -10.76 6.00 2.16
C ALA A 45 -9.49 6.00 3.04
N LEU A 46 -9.22 4.87 3.72
CA LEU A 46 -8.05 4.73 4.59
C LEU A 46 -6.73 4.68 3.78
N SER A 47 -6.71 3.94 2.68
CA SER A 47 -5.55 3.86 1.79
C SER A 47 -5.36 5.10 0.91
N LYS A 48 -6.35 5.99 0.85
CA LYS A 48 -6.42 7.16 -0.04
C LYS A 48 -6.22 6.78 -1.51
N GLY A 49 -6.64 5.57 -1.90
CA GLY A 49 -6.44 5.06 -3.26
C GLY A 49 -4.98 4.76 -3.64
N ASN A 50 -4.06 4.67 -2.67
CA ASN A 50 -2.65 4.38 -2.93
C ASN A 50 -2.48 3.01 -3.62
N ILE A 51 -1.84 3.00 -4.79
CA ILE A 51 -1.70 1.80 -5.62
C ILE A 51 -0.85 0.68 -4.99
N GLU A 52 0.07 1.00 -4.08
CA GLU A 52 0.90 0.01 -3.40
C GLU A 52 0.10 -0.68 -2.28
N CYS A 53 -0.69 0.11 -1.54
CA CYS A 53 -1.66 -0.41 -0.59
C CYS A 53 -2.67 -1.35 -1.26
N ILE A 54 -3.22 -0.92 -2.38
CA ILE A 54 -4.12 -1.74 -3.20
C ILE A 54 -3.37 -2.96 -3.77
N GLY A 55 -2.11 -2.79 -4.19
CA GLY A 55 -1.28 -3.87 -4.71
C GLY A 55 -1.02 -4.98 -3.69
N MET A 56 -0.84 -4.63 -2.41
CA MET A 56 -0.72 -5.62 -1.33
C MET A 56 -2.00 -6.46 -1.16
N LEU A 57 -3.18 -5.82 -1.23
CA LEU A 57 -4.46 -6.53 -1.19
C LEU A 57 -4.57 -7.52 -2.36
N PHE A 58 -4.29 -7.09 -3.59
CA PHE A 58 -4.34 -7.99 -4.76
C PHE A 58 -3.27 -9.07 -4.72
N SER A 59 -2.10 -8.80 -4.14
CA SER A 59 -1.07 -9.81 -3.94
C SER A 59 -1.51 -10.91 -2.97
N GLN A 60 -2.23 -10.55 -1.91
CA GLN A 60 -2.83 -11.52 -1.00
C GLN A 60 -3.98 -12.29 -1.64
N ILE A 61 -4.85 -11.62 -2.42
CA ILE A 61 -5.91 -12.29 -3.19
C ILE A 61 -5.29 -13.32 -4.16
N ALA A 62 -4.19 -12.95 -4.82
CA ALA A 62 -3.45 -13.78 -5.77
C ALA A 62 -2.60 -14.88 -5.12
N ASN A 63 -2.31 -14.75 -3.82
CA ASN A 63 -1.31 -15.53 -3.09
C ASN A 63 0.08 -15.53 -3.77
N GLU A 64 0.41 -14.43 -4.45
CA GLU A 64 1.70 -14.16 -5.11
C GLU A 64 1.91 -12.65 -5.19
N LEU A 65 3.16 -12.17 -5.21
CA LEU A 65 3.43 -10.75 -5.40
C LEU A 65 2.94 -10.31 -6.79
N VAL A 66 2.09 -9.29 -6.81
CA VAL A 66 1.61 -8.70 -8.06
C VAL A 66 2.41 -7.42 -8.34
N GLU A 67 3.17 -7.45 -9.43
CA GLU A 67 4.05 -6.36 -9.83
C GLU A 67 3.28 -5.05 -10.09
N PRO A 68 3.86 -3.87 -9.76
CA PRO A 68 3.17 -2.57 -9.90
C PRO A 68 2.55 -2.29 -11.28
N PRO A 69 3.21 -2.62 -12.42
CA PRO A 69 2.58 -2.44 -13.73
C PRO A 69 1.29 -3.23 -13.91
N THR A 70 1.21 -4.42 -13.31
CA THR A 70 0.01 -5.27 -13.36
C THR A 70 -1.11 -4.65 -12.53
N ILE A 71 -0.80 -4.08 -11.37
CA ILE A 71 -1.78 -3.37 -10.53
C ILE A 71 -2.33 -2.13 -11.24
N MET A 72 -1.47 -1.33 -11.88
CA MET A 72 -1.92 -0.17 -12.65
C MET A 72 -2.84 -0.56 -13.81
N ALA A 73 -2.53 -1.65 -14.52
CA ALA A 73 -3.41 -2.19 -15.57
C ALA A 73 -4.75 -2.69 -15.02
N LEU A 74 -4.72 -3.42 -13.90
CA LEU A 74 -5.92 -3.94 -13.25
C LEU A 74 -6.86 -2.82 -12.78
N LEU A 75 -6.29 -1.75 -12.21
CA LEU A 75 -7.01 -0.56 -11.78
C LEU A 75 -7.38 0.37 -12.93
N LYS A 76 -6.94 0.07 -14.16
CA LYS A 76 -7.20 0.87 -15.36
C LYS A 76 -6.80 2.34 -15.13
N ILE A 77 -5.61 2.55 -14.55
CA ILE A 77 -5.04 3.89 -14.34
C ILE A 77 -4.87 4.56 -15.70
N ASP A 78 -5.49 5.72 -15.87
CA ASP A 78 -5.51 6.43 -17.15
C ASP A 78 -4.29 7.36 -17.32
N GLU A 79 -4.04 7.80 -18.55
CA GLU A 79 -2.92 8.70 -18.86
C GLU A 79 -3.00 10.03 -18.10
N ALA A 80 -4.20 10.51 -17.78
CA ALA A 80 -4.38 11.75 -17.03
C ALA A 80 -3.93 11.58 -15.58
N GLN A 81 -4.28 10.47 -14.92
CA GLN A 81 -3.80 10.11 -13.59
C GLN A 81 -2.27 9.95 -13.57
N MET A 82 -1.69 9.33 -14.61
CA MET A 82 -0.24 9.20 -14.74
C MET A 82 0.46 10.55 -14.88
N LYS A 83 -0.10 11.43 -15.74
CA LYS A 83 0.45 12.77 -15.95
C LYS A 83 0.37 13.62 -14.68
N GLU A 84 -0.77 13.60 -13.99
CA GLU A 84 -0.97 14.31 -12.72
C GLU A 84 0.04 13.83 -11.66
N ALA A 85 0.20 12.51 -11.54
CA ALA A 85 1.16 11.91 -10.62
C ALA A 85 2.61 12.36 -10.93
N GLN A 86 2.98 12.38 -12.22
CA GLN A 86 4.29 12.83 -12.66
C GLN A 86 4.53 14.31 -12.34
N GLU A 87 3.56 15.19 -12.60
CA GLU A 87 3.65 16.62 -12.29
C GLU A 87 3.81 16.87 -10.79
N LYS A 88 3.11 16.08 -9.96
CA LYS A 88 3.20 16.14 -8.50
C LYS A 88 4.39 15.38 -7.92
N LYS A 89 5.18 14.67 -8.75
CA LYS A 89 6.24 13.74 -8.32
C LYS A 89 5.74 12.72 -7.29
N GLN A 90 4.52 12.24 -7.48
CA GLN A 90 3.85 11.27 -6.63
C GLN A 90 3.50 10.01 -7.43
N ILE A 91 3.09 8.97 -6.73
CA ILE A 91 2.51 7.78 -7.38
C ILE A 91 1.06 8.08 -7.80
N PRO A 92 0.56 7.45 -8.87
CA PRO A 92 -0.84 7.60 -9.25
C PRO A 92 -1.76 7.03 -8.16
N ILE A 93 -2.93 7.66 -8.03
CA ILE A 93 -3.96 7.29 -7.05
C ILE A 93 -5.16 6.71 -7.81
N ALA A 94 -5.63 5.55 -7.37
CA ALA A 94 -6.83 4.92 -7.91
C ALA A 94 -8.11 5.54 -7.33
N ARG A 95 -9.13 5.70 -8.16
CA ARG A 95 -10.49 6.09 -7.75
C ARG A 95 -11.21 4.90 -7.12
N LEU A 96 -12.26 5.16 -6.35
CA LEU A 96 -13.05 4.10 -5.70
C LEU A 96 -13.66 3.15 -6.74
N GLU A 97 -14.19 3.69 -7.82
CA GLU A 97 -14.84 2.92 -8.89
C GLU A 97 -13.84 2.02 -9.63
N GLN A 98 -12.58 2.47 -9.73
CA GLN A 98 -11.49 1.66 -10.29
C GLN A 98 -11.18 0.48 -9.38
N LEU A 99 -11.15 0.67 -8.06
CA LEU A 99 -10.96 -0.41 -7.10
C LEU A 99 -12.16 -1.38 -7.10
N GLU A 100 -13.39 -0.87 -7.10
CA GLU A 100 -14.61 -1.69 -7.19
C GLU A 100 -14.58 -2.56 -8.45
N SER A 101 -14.24 -1.97 -9.61
CA SER A 101 -14.11 -2.73 -10.85
C SER A 101 -12.98 -3.75 -10.78
N ALA A 102 -11.82 -3.39 -10.22
CA ALA A 102 -10.68 -4.29 -10.12
C ALA A 102 -11.00 -5.52 -9.23
N ILE A 103 -11.70 -5.32 -8.11
CA ILE A 103 -12.13 -6.42 -7.24
C ILE A 103 -13.16 -7.30 -7.95
N ARG A 104 -14.16 -6.69 -8.63
CA ARG A 104 -15.12 -7.45 -9.44
C ARG A 104 -14.42 -8.32 -10.49
N ASP A 105 -13.45 -7.74 -11.20
CA ASP A 105 -12.72 -8.41 -12.28
C ASP A 105 -11.75 -9.49 -11.74
N SER A 106 -11.35 -9.44 -10.46
CA SER A 106 -10.47 -10.42 -9.83
C SER A 106 -11.19 -11.67 -9.30
N VAL A 107 -12.52 -11.64 -9.14
CA VAL A 107 -13.29 -12.75 -8.60
C VAL A 107 -13.20 -13.99 -9.48
N ASP A 108 -12.94 -15.13 -8.85
CA ASP A 108 -13.09 -16.46 -9.43
C ASP A 108 -14.43 -17.08 -9.04
N ASP A 109 -14.93 -18.05 -9.82
CA ASP A 109 -16.24 -18.69 -9.57
C ASP A 109 -16.33 -19.39 -8.21
N SER A 110 -15.20 -19.84 -7.67
CA SER A 110 -15.12 -20.47 -6.35
C SER A 110 -14.97 -19.49 -5.19
N ASP A 111 -14.81 -18.20 -5.47
CA ASP A 111 -14.61 -17.20 -4.43
C ASP A 111 -15.92 -16.87 -3.72
N THR A 112 -15.79 -16.43 -2.47
CA THR A 112 -16.90 -16.01 -1.60
C THR A 112 -16.70 -14.58 -1.14
N ALA A 113 -17.81 -13.89 -0.80
CA ALA A 113 -17.73 -12.57 -0.17
C ALA A 113 -16.94 -12.61 1.14
N GLU A 114 -17.07 -13.68 1.94
CA GLU A 114 -16.32 -13.87 3.18
C GLU A 114 -14.79 -13.82 2.98
N LYS A 115 -14.27 -14.45 1.91
CA LYS A 115 -12.84 -14.39 1.57
C LYS A 115 -12.38 -12.95 1.39
N TYR A 116 -13.09 -12.17 0.58
CA TYR A 116 -12.74 -10.77 0.30
C TYR A 116 -12.96 -9.87 1.51
N SER A 117 -14.06 -10.05 2.24
CA SER A 117 -14.34 -9.34 3.49
C SER A 117 -13.23 -9.53 4.50
N LYS A 118 -12.75 -10.76 4.68
CA LYS A 118 -11.65 -11.07 5.60
C LYS A 118 -10.37 -10.32 5.20
N LEU A 119 -9.96 -10.42 3.94
CA LEU A 119 -8.74 -9.76 3.46
C LEU A 119 -8.85 -8.22 3.55
N LEU A 120 -10.00 -7.65 3.17
CA LEU A 120 -10.24 -6.21 3.31
C LEU A 120 -10.20 -5.78 4.78
N GLN A 121 -10.82 -6.55 5.68
CA GLN A 121 -10.84 -6.26 7.10
C GLN A 121 -9.43 -6.28 7.71
N GLU A 122 -8.59 -7.25 7.35
CA GLU A 122 -7.19 -7.32 7.81
C GLU A 122 -6.41 -6.05 7.43
N HIS A 123 -6.59 -5.53 6.20
CA HIS A 123 -5.96 -4.26 5.80
C HIS A 123 -6.57 -3.03 6.48
N ILE A 124 -7.89 -3.01 6.65
CA ILE A 124 -8.59 -1.93 7.36
C ILE A 124 -8.10 -1.84 8.80
N ASP A 125 -8.05 -2.97 9.51
CA ASP A 125 -7.57 -3.04 10.89
C ASP A 125 -6.13 -2.55 10.98
N ARG A 126 -5.27 -2.95 10.03
CA ARG A 126 -3.90 -2.42 9.93
C ARG A 126 -3.90 -0.90 9.80
N PHE A 127 -4.67 -0.32 8.87
CA PHE A 127 -4.71 1.14 8.70
C PHE A 127 -5.23 1.87 9.94
N GLU A 128 -6.21 1.32 10.64
CA GLU A 128 -6.71 1.91 11.88
C GLU A 128 -5.64 1.91 12.98
N VAL A 129 -4.86 0.84 13.09
CA VAL A 129 -3.68 0.79 13.98
C VAL A 129 -2.65 1.85 13.57
N VAL A 130 -2.32 1.91 12.28
CA VAL A 130 -1.36 2.90 11.75
C VAL A 130 -1.79 4.32 12.10
N GLU A 131 -3.04 4.70 11.85
CA GLU A 131 -3.52 6.05 12.14
C GLU A 131 -3.51 6.35 13.65
N LYS A 132 -3.83 5.37 14.49
CA LYS A 132 -3.73 5.51 15.96
C LYS A 132 -2.28 5.71 16.40
N VAL A 133 -1.34 4.91 15.89
CA VAL A 133 0.09 5.00 16.22
C VAL A 133 0.67 6.32 15.72
N MET A 134 0.40 6.69 14.47
CA MET A 134 0.83 7.95 13.88
C MET A 134 0.29 9.14 14.67
N SER A 135 -0.99 9.14 15.05
CA SER A 135 -1.57 10.20 15.89
C SER A 135 -0.92 10.28 17.27
N GLY A 136 -0.59 9.15 17.88
CA GLY A 136 0.04 9.12 19.21
C GLY A 136 1.53 9.47 19.21
N LEU A 137 2.20 9.33 18.08
CA LEU A 137 3.63 9.61 17.92
C LEU A 137 3.93 10.90 17.15
N ASN A 138 2.95 11.51 16.48
CA ASN A 138 3.16 12.62 15.55
C ASN A 138 4.10 13.70 16.10
N ASP A 139 3.80 14.22 17.29
CA ASP A 139 4.60 15.29 17.89
C ASP A 139 6.02 14.84 18.23
N THR A 140 6.19 13.60 18.69
CA THR A 140 7.50 13.00 18.96
C THR A 140 8.30 12.79 17.67
N MET A 141 7.66 12.31 16.61
CA MET A 141 8.26 12.11 15.29
C MET A 141 8.70 13.44 14.66
N VAL A 142 7.85 14.47 14.74
CA VAL A 142 8.16 15.82 14.27
C VAL A 142 9.29 16.43 15.11
N ALA A 143 9.27 16.24 16.43
CA ALA A 143 10.34 16.72 17.31
C ALA A 143 11.68 16.06 16.97
N PHE A 144 11.70 14.75 16.74
CA PHE A 144 12.90 14.04 16.27
C PHE A 144 13.39 14.59 14.93
N HIS A 145 12.50 14.67 13.93
CA HIS A 145 12.87 15.15 12.59
C HIS A 145 13.45 16.57 12.64
N GLY A 146 12.81 17.48 13.38
CA GLY A 146 13.29 18.84 13.59
C GLY A 146 14.63 18.92 14.31
N LYS A 147 14.84 18.04 15.31
CA LYS A 147 16.09 17.94 16.07
C LYS A 147 17.27 17.51 15.19
N VAL A 148 17.03 16.60 14.24
CA VAL A 148 18.07 16.13 13.30
C VAL A 148 18.08 16.90 11.98
N ALA A 149 17.19 17.88 11.81
CA ALA A 149 16.99 18.65 10.58
C ALA A 149 16.82 17.79 9.33
N GLY A 150 16.16 16.64 9.46
CA GLY A 150 15.95 15.68 8.38
C GLY A 150 17.20 14.96 7.86
N ASP A 151 18.35 15.04 8.55
CA ASP A 151 19.60 14.37 8.15
C ASP A 151 19.38 12.86 7.93
N ILE A 152 19.62 12.40 6.70
CA ILE A 152 19.32 11.02 6.29
C ILE A 152 20.13 9.99 7.09
N LYS A 153 21.36 10.29 7.51
CA LYS A 153 22.19 9.33 8.28
C LYS A 153 21.65 9.17 9.69
N LYS A 154 21.17 10.26 10.31
CA LYS A 154 20.54 10.21 11.63
C LYS A 154 19.18 9.54 11.58
N VAL A 155 18.42 9.76 10.51
CA VAL A 155 17.17 9.05 10.23
C VAL A 155 17.44 7.56 10.01
N GLU A 156 18.45 7.19 9.22
CA GLU A 156 18.85 5.79 9.00
C GLU A 156 19.18 5.09 10.34
N ALA A 157 19.93 5.76 11.22
CA ALA A 157 20.25 5.22 12.54
C ALA A 157 18.99 4.90 13.37
N LEU A 158 17.96 5.74 13.30
CA LEU A 158 16.66 5.45 13.94
C LEU A 158 16.04 4.18 13.35
N PHE A 159 15.96 4.06 12.02
CA PHE A 159 15.37 2.89 11.38
C PHE A 159 16.15 1.60 11.65
N VAL A 160 17.48 1.67 11.76
CA VAL A 160 18.33 0.53 12.13
C VAL A 160 17.96 0.00 13.52
N ASP A 161 17.69 0.88 14.47
CA ASP A 161 17.31 0.50 15.84
C ASP A 161 15.85 0.02 15.94
N MET A 162 15.00 0.44 15.00
CA MET A 162 13.60 0.02 14.89
C MET A 162 13.39 -1.22 14.02
N ALA A 163 14.41 -1.65 13.26
CA ALA A 163 14.28 -2.80 12.38
C ALA A 163 13.89 -4.08 13.17
N PRO A 164 13.09 -4.97 12.58
CA PRO A 164 12.74 -6.24 13.23
C PRO A 164 13.96 -7.16 13.32
N GLU A 165 13.93 -8.09 14.28
CA GLU A 165 14.93 -9.16 14.35
C GLU A 165 14.89 -10.05 13.09
N PRO A 166 16.04 -10.50 12.56
CA PRO A 166 17.40 -10.37 13.09
C PRO A 166 18.16 -9.14 12.54
N GLN A 167 17.47 -8.16 11.95
CA GLN A 167 18.11 -7.01 11.29
C GLN A 167 18.33 -5.81 12.21
N LYS A 168 17.74 -5.81 13.40
CA LYS A 168 17.91 -4.77 14.40
C LYS A 168 19.40 -4.48 14.67
N GLY A 169 19.76 -3.20 14.66
CA GLY A 169 21.13 -2.73 14.91
C GLY A 169 22.13 -2.98 13.78
N LYS A 170 21.72 -3.61 12.68
CA LYS A 170 22.60 -3.86 11.53
C LYS A 170 22.53 -2.70 10.52
N PRO A 171 23.64 -2.32 9.89
CA PRO A 171 23.64 -1.29 8.85
C PRO A 171 22.67 -1.64 7.72
N MET A 172 21.96 -0.63 7.21
CA MET A 172 21.12 -0.84 6.04
C MET A 172 21.97 -1.03 4.78
N PRO A 173 21.50 -1.83 3.81
CA PRO A 173 22.07 -1.87 2.47
C PRO A 173 22.17 -0.46 1.85
N PRO A 174 23.24 -0.15 1.08
CA PRO A 174 23.41 1.16 0.46
C PRO A 174 22.20 1.60 -0.37
N GLY A 175 21.68 2.79 -0.04
CA GLY A 175 20.52 3.40 -0.72
C GLY A 175 19.15 2.88 -0.26
N MET A 176 19.08 1.97 0.71
CA MET A 176 17.82 1.47 1.26
C MET A 176 17.03 2.57 1.97
N ILE A 177 17.70 3.42 2.76
CA ILE A 177 17.01 4.53 3.45
C ILE A 177 16.39 5.53 2.46
N HIS A 178 17.12 5.87 1.39
CA HIS A 178 16.58 6.71 0.30
C HIS A 178 15.37 6.06 -0.38
N ALA A 179 15.39 4.74 -0.58
CA ALA A 179 14.26 4.02 -1.15
C ALA A 179 13.03 4.00 -0.21
N LEU A 180 13.23 3.79 1.09
CA LEU A 180 12.17 3.81 2.09
C LEU A 180 11.51 5.19 2.19
N LEU A 181 12.32 6.23 2.27
CA LEU A 181 11.88 7.63 2.34
C LEU A 181 11.36 8.16 0.99
N ARG A 182 11.73 7.53 -0.13
CA ARG A 182 11.44 7.95 -1.52
C ARG A 182 12.06 9.29 -1.91
N VAL A 183 13.28 9.52 -1.46
CA VAL A 183 14.10 10.69 -1.79
C VAL A 183 15.20 10.31 -2.79
N ALA A 184 15.79 11.29 -3.48
CA ALA A 184 16.84 11.00 -4.44
C ALA A 184 18.10 10.51 -3.72
N LYS A 185 18.86 9.59 -4.33
CA LYS A 185 20.11 9.06 -3.73
C LYS A 185 21.18 10.13 -3.47
N THR A 186 21.04 11.29 -4.10
CA THR A 186 21.92 12.46 -3.93
C THR A 186 21.47 13.38 -2.80
N ASP A 187 20.27 13.18 -2.26
CA ASP A 187 19.78 13.99 -1.15
C ASP A 187 20.45 13.54 0.15
N ASP A 188 20.79 14.52 0.99
CA ASP A 188 21.35 14.31 2.33
C ASP A 188 20.30 14.58 3.44
N VAL A 189 19.15 15.14 3.06
CA VAL A 189 18.04 15.48 3.96
C VAL A 189 16.71 15.01 3.38
N CYS A 190 15.77 14.63 4.25
CA CYS A 190 14.38 14.39 3.87
C CYS A 190 13.43 15.42 4.49
N SER A 191 12.28 15.65 3.85
CA SER A 191 11.21 16.46 4.43
C SER A 191 10.53 15.75 5.60
N VAL A 192 9.82 16.49 6.45
CA VAL A 192 9.04 15.88 7.54
C VAL A 192 7.88 15.07 6.97
N GLU A 193 7.33 15.50 5.84
CA GLU A 193 6.26 14.81 5.12
C GLU A 193 6.72 13.44 4.60
N ASP A 194 7.90 13.37 3.95
CA ASP A 194 8.48 12.11 3.47
C ASP A 194 8.77 11.15 4.63
N PHE A 195 9.26 11.69 5.75
CA PHE A 195 9.53 10.95 6.96
C PHE A 195 8.26 10.34 7.56
N LEU A 196 7.22 11.16 7.80
CA LEU A 196 5.95 10.69 8.36
C LEU A 196 5.24 9.69 7.44
N GLU A 197 5.26 9.96 6.13
CA GLU A 197 4.64 9.03 5.16
C GLU A 197 5.42 7.71 5.08
N CYS A 198 6.75 7.73 5.25
CA CYS A 198 7.53 6.50 5.35
C CYS A 198 7.04 5.59 6.48
N PHE A 199 6.78 6.14 7.68
CA PHE A 199 6.21 5.35 8.77
C PHE A 199 4.79 4.89 8.46
N ARG A 200 3.91 5.77 7.97
CA ARG A 200 2.54 5.40 7.60
C ARG A 200 2.49 4.20 6.64
N ARG A 201 3.45 4.09 5.71
CA ARG A 201 3.54 2.98 4.76
C ARG A 201 4.09 1.67 5.35
N ASN A 202 4.93 1.74 6.38
CA ASN A 202 5.72 0.60 6.86
C ASN A 202 5.30 0.09 8.24
N LEU A 203 4.49 0.84 8.99
CA LEU A 203 3.91 0.37 10.25
C LEU A 203 2.97 -0.83 10.01
N ASP A 204 3.03 -1.80 10.92
CA ASP A 204 2.21 -3.00 10.90
C ASP A 204 1.14 -3.01 12.00
N ALA A 205 0.27 -4.03 11.98
CA ALA A 205 -0.84 -4.13 12.93
C ALA A 205 -0.40 -4.45 14.38
N SER A 206 0.86 -4.84 14.58
CA SER A 206 1.46 -5.16 15.87
C SER A 206 2.20 -3.98 16.51
N ASP A 207 2.46 -2.92 15.74
CA ASP A 207 3.10 -1.71 16.22
C ASP A 207 2.22 -0.95 17.21
N THR A 208 2.85 -0.36 18.22
CA THR A 208 2.17 0.47 19.22
C THR A 208 3.01 1.68 19.59
N VAL A 209 2.36 2.73 20.09
CA VAL A 209 3.03 3.93 20.59
C VAL A 209 4.05 3.56 21.67
N GLU A 210 3.69 2.66 22.58
CA GLU A 210 4.53 2.23 23.71
C GLU A 210 5.78 1.49 23.26
N LYS A 211 5.72 0.75 22.14
CA LYS A 211 6.88 0.06 21.58
C LYS A 211 7.84 1.00 20.89
N LEU A 212 7.33 1.99 20.16
CA LEU A 212 8.13 2.81 19.26
C LEU A 212 8.63 4.12 19.91
N LYS A 213 7.81 4.74 20.77
CA LYS A 213 8.11 6.03 21.40
C LYS A 213 9.47 6.06 22.13
N PRO A 214 9.86 5.03 22.91
CA PRO A 214 11.13 5.07 23.63
C PRO A 214 12.34 5.23 22.69
N THR A 215 12.34 4.54 21.54
CA THR A 215 13.43 4.64 20.56
C THR A 215 13.53 6.04 19.96
N PHE A 216 12.39 6.70 19.70
CA PHE A 216 12.41 8.11 19.28
C PHE A 216 12.98 9.02 20.38
N GLU A 217 12.54 8.86 21.63
CA GLU A 217 13.01 9.68 22.76
C GLU A 217 14.52 9.52 23.01
N GLU A 218 15.04 8.30 22.90
CA GLU A 218 16.48 8.01 22.97
C GLU A 218 17.27 8.74 21.88
N HIS A 219 16.79 8.71 20.63
CA HIS A 219 17.42 9.41 19.53
C HIS A 219 17.32 10.94 19.67
N ILE A 220 16.20 11.47 20.15
CA ILE A 220 16.04 12.91 20.43
C ILE A 220 17.04 13.36 21.50
N ALA A 221 17.24 12.57 22.56
CA ALA A 221 18.17 12.89 23.65
C ALA A 221 19.64 12.76 23.22
N LYS A 222 19.93 11.90 22.24
CA LYS A 222 21.28 11.66 21.71
C LYS A 222 21.81 12.82 20.84
N TYR A 223 20.92 13.47 20.10
CA TYR A 223 21.28 14.58 19.19
C TYR A 223 21.08 15.95 19.86
#